data_AF-A0A5B1B104-F1
#
_entry.id   AF-A0A5B1B104-F1
#
_cell.length_a   1.000
_cell.length_b   1.000
_cell.length_c   1.000
_cell.angle_alpha   90.00
_cell.angle_beta   90.00
_cell.angle_gamma   90.00
#
_symmetry.space_group_name_H-M   'P 1'
#
loop_
_entity.id
_entity.type
_entity.pdbx_description
1 polymer ?
#
loop_
_entity_poly.entity_id
_entity_poly.type
_entity_poly.pdbx_seq_one_letter_code
_entity_poly.pdbx_strand_id
1 'polypeptide(L)'
;SLSIAVVNGVSAVVIAGEDWALKRLVARCADEEVRARRIEVDYAAHSAQVQPVGPRLVQAISDIAPRSSRVAFVSTVTGAALDGAHLNPEYWFVNLRQTVQLDQALDWCRERGYGAFVEVSPHPLLGAAIEDSAGDAVVVPTLGRNEGGLDRFWLSVGQAYVNGVAVDWPGVFSGRGRRVQLPTYAFVPQRFWLSSTAGGGDVSAVGQSAAEHGLLGAVIEQPDSGGVVLTGRLSTSA
;
A
#
# COMPACT_ATOMS: atom_id res chain seq x y z
N SER A 1 -11.33 -17.54 -35.26
CA SER A 1 -11.90 -17.95 -33.95
C SER A 1 -11.74 -16.84 -32.91
N LEU A 2 -12.51 -16.88 -31.82
CA LEU A 2 -12.39 -15.97 -30.65
C LEU A 2 -11.71 -16.70 -29.49
N SER A 3 -11.07 -15.96 -28.60
CA SER A 3 -10.41 -16.45 -27.38
C SER A 3 -10.54 -15.41 -26.27
N ILE A 4 -10.59 -15.86 -25.02
CA ILE A 4 -10.44 -14.96 -23.87
C ILE A 4 -8.97 -14.59 -23.79
N ALA A 5 -8.67 -13.31 -23.99
CA ALA A 5 -7.31 -12.79 -24.01
C ALA A 5 -6.80 -12.44 -22.61
N VAL A 6 -7.65 -11.77 -21.82
CA VAL A 6 -7.30 -11.30 -20.48
C VAL A 6 -8.52 -11.42 -19.58
N VAL A 7 -8.32 -11.91 -18.35
CA VAL A 7 -9.28 -11.83 -17.25
C VAL A 7 -8.67 -10.88 -16.22
N ASN A 8 -9.19 -9.65 -16.17
CA ASN A 8 -8.76 -8.64 -15.21
C ASN A 8 -9.51 -8.78 -13.87
N GLY A 9 -10.72 -9.32 -13.92
CA GLY A 9 -11.59 -9.54 -12.76
C GLY A 9 -12.97 -10.01 -13.19
N VAL A 10 -13.87 -10.19 -12.22
CA VAL A 10 -15.22 -10.75 -12.44
C VAL A 10 -16.09 -9.96 -13.42
N SER A 11 -15.83 -8.65 -13.54
CA SER A 11 -16.60 -7.71 -14.36
C SER A 11 -15.83 -7.22 -15.61
N ALA A 12 -14.58 -7.63 -15.79
CA ALA A 12 -13.68 -7.07 -16.80
C ALA A 12 -12.86 -8.15 -17.51
N VAL A 13 -13.26 -8.49 -18.73
CA VAL A 13 -12.62 -9.50 -19.59
C VAL A 13 -12.32 -8.90 -20.96
N VAL A 14 -11.18 -9.26 -21.54
CA VAL A 14 -10.78 -8.90 -22.90
C VAL A 14 -10.91 -10.13 -23.79
N ILE A 15 -11.56 -9.96 -24.95
CA ILE A 15 -11.70 -11.00 -25.98
C ILE A 15 -10.84 -10.62 -27.18
N ALA A 16 -10.08 -11.58 -27.72
CA ALA A 16 -9.28 -11.41 -28.92
C ALA A 16 -9.69 -12.44 -29.99
N GLY A 17 -9.46 -12.08 -31.26
CA GLY A 17 -9.70 -12.99 -32.38
C GLY A 17 -9.85 -12.25 -33.70
N GLU A 18 -10.54 -12.88 -34.65
CA GLU A 18 -10.78 -12.29 -35.97
C GLU A 18 -11.71 -11.08 -35.91
N ASP A 19 -11.42 -10.08 -36.74
CA ASP A 19 -12.14 -8.80 -36.77
C ASP A 19 -13.66 -8.96 -36.98
N TRP A 20 -14.06 -9.78 -37.95
CA TRP A 20 -15.47 -10.04 -38.24
C TRP A 20 -16.19 -10.72 -37.06
N ALA A 21 -15.51 -11.60 -36.34
CA ALA A 21 -16.07 -12.28 -35.17
C ALA A 21 -16.20 -11.32 -33.98
N LEU A 22 -15.22 -10.44 -33.76
CA LEU A 22 -15.27 -9.38 -32.75
C LEU A 22 -16.39 -8.38 -33.04
N LYS A 23 -16.56 -7.96 -34.30
CA LYS A 23 -17.67 -7.06 -34.71
C LYS A 23 -19.04 -7.66 -34.38
N ARG A 24 -19.24 -8.95 -34.67
CA ARG A 24 -20.49 -9.64 -34.31
C ARG A 24 -20.69 -9.76 -32.80
N LEU A 25 -19.63 -10.03 -32.05
CA LEU A 25 -19.71 -10.10 -30.59
C LEU A 25 -20.12 -8.74 -30.00
N VAL A 26 -19.50 -7.64 -30.45
CA VAL A 26 -19.83 -6.29 -29.98
C VAL A 26 -21.27 -5.92 -30.31
N ALA A 27 -21.76 -6.26 -31.52
CA ALA A 27 -23.15 -6.03 -31.89
C ALA A 27 -24.11 -6.79 -30.96
N ARG A 28 -23.84 -8.08 -30.70
CA ARG A 28 -24.64 -8.87 -29.76
C ARG A 28 -24.62 -8.30 -28.34
N CYS A 29 -23.45 -7.85 -27.86
CA CYS A 29 -23.36 -7.20 -26.56
C CYS A 29 -24.21 -5.92 -26.49
N ALA A 30 -24.28 -5.14 -27.57
CA ALA A 30 -25.15 -3.97 -27.63
C ALA A 30 -26.64 -4.35 -27.56
N ASP A 31 -27.05 -5.42 -28.26
CA ASP A 31 -28.43 -5.93 -28.21
C ASP A 31 -28.82 -6.45 -26.82
N GLU A 32 -27.84 -6.96 -26.06
CA GLU A 32 -28.00 -7.48 -24.69
C GLU A 32 -27.71 -6.42 -23.60
N GLU A 33 -27.49 -5.15 -23.97
CA GLU A 33 -27.12 -4.05 -23.06
C GLU A 33 -25.84 -4.31 -22.24
N VAL A 34 -24.97 -5.18 -22.72
CA VAL A 34 -23.65 -5.47 -22.15
C VAL A 34 -22.63 -4.47 -22.70
N ARG A 35 -21.96 -3.74 -21.79
CA ARG A 35 -20.91 -2.78 -22.17
C ARG A 35 -19.72 -3.49 -22.82
N ALA A 36 -19.52 -3.27 -24.12
CA ALA A 36 -18.36 -3.72 -24.85
C ALA A 36 -17.69 -2.56 -25.58
N ARG A 37 -16.36 -2.44 -25.48
CA ARG A 37 -15.57 -1.43 -26.20
C ARG A 37 -14.44 -2.12 -26.94
N ARG A 38 -14.25 -1.72 -28.20
CA ARG A 38 -13.10 -2.18 -28.98
C ARG A 38 -11.80 -1.52 -28.49
N ILE A 39 -10.74 -2.31 -28.42
CA ILE A 39 -9.38 -1.84 -28.14
C ILE A 39 -8.67 -1.68 -29.49
N GLU A 40 -8.06 -0.52 -29.70
CA GLU A 40 -7.29 -0.23 -30.91
C GLU A 40 -5.91 -0.88 -30.80
N VAL A 41 -5.80 -2.10 -31.32
CA VAL A 41 -4.55 -2.86 -31.42
C VAL A 41 -4.50 -3.54 -32.78
N ASP A 42 -3.33 -3.55 -33.41
CA ASP A 42 -3.13 -4.05 -34.77
C ASP A 42 -2.98 -5.57 -34.85
N TYR A 43 -3.04 -6.28 -33.71
CA TYR A 43 -2.93 -7.73 -33.65
C TYR A 43 -3.71 -8.32 -32.47
N ALA A 44 -4.15 -9.57 -32.63
CA ALA A 44 -4.92 -10.31 -31.63
C ALA A 44 -3.98 -11.16 -30.74
N ALA A 45 -3.31 -10.54 -29.78
CA ALA A 45 -2.56 -11.27 -28.74
C ALA A 45 -3.47 -12.25 -27.97
N HIS A 46 -2.88 -13.25 -27.32
CA HIS A 46 -3.59 -14.21 -26.46
C HIS A 46 -4.68 -15.01 -27.20
N SER A 47 -4.45 -15.29 -28.48
CA SER A 47 -5.40 -15.99 -29.36
C SER A 47 -4.67 -16.88 -30.36
N ALA A 48 -5.40 -17.74 -31.09
CA ALA A 48 -4.81 -18.63 -32.10
C ALA A 48 -4.07 -17.86 -33.22
N GLN A 49 -4.36 -16.58 -33.40
CA GLN A 49 -3.82 -15.72 -34.45
C GLN A 49 -2.31 -15.48 -34.30
N VAL A 50 -1.75 -15.66 -33.10
CA VAL A 50 -0.28 -15.56 -32.88
C VAL A 50 0.46 -16.88 -33.10
N GLN A 51 -0.25 -17.98 -33.37
CA GLN A 51 0.38 -19.29 -33.59
C GLN A 51 1.45 -19.28 -34.70
N PRO A 52 1.24 -18.62 -35.86
CA PRO A 52 2.21 -18.62 -36.95
C PRO A 52 3.54 -17.92 -36.61
N VAL A 53 3.55 -16.97 -35.66
CA VAL A 53 4.78 -16.26 -35.26
C VAL A 53 5.57 -17.00 -34.18
N GLY A 54 4.97 -18.01 -33.53
CA GLY A 54 5.57 -18.72 -32.39
C GLY A 54 6.98 -19.26 -32.62
N PRO A 55 7.22 -20.09 -33.66
CA PRO A 55 8.56 -20.63 -33.93
C PRO A 55 9.60 -19.53 -34.17
N ARG A 56 9.22 -18.45 -34.87
CA ARG A 56 10.12 -17.31 -35.13
C ARG A 56 10.43 -16.55 -33.85
N LEU A 57 9.45 -16.34 -32.99
CA LEU A 57 9.63 -15.69 -31.69
C LEU A 57 10.61 -16.50 -30.83
N VAL A 58 10.33 -17.79 -30.61
CA VAL A 58 11.17 -18.68 -29.78
C VAL A 58 12.61 -18.70 -30.30
N GLN A 59 12.80 -18.81 -31.62
CA GLN A 59 14.13 -18.75 -32.23
C GLN A 59 14.82 -17.40 -31.99
N ALA A 60 14.12 -16.28 -32.18
CA ALA A 60 14.69 -14.94 -32.06
C ALA A 60 15.18 -14.60 -30.64
N ILE A 61 14.62 -15.24 -29.61
CA ILE A 61 15.02 -15.04 -28.21
C ILE A 61 15.68 -16.29 -27.61
N SER A 62 16.14 -17.23 -28.43
CA SER A 62 16.69 -18.51 -27.98
C SER A 62 17.91 -18.39 -27.05
N ASP A 63 18.65 -17.28 -27.15
CA ASP A 63 19.84 -17.01 -26.35
C ASP A 63 19.53 -16.41 -24.96
N ILE A 64 18.26 -16.20 -24.61
CA ILE A 64 17.90 -15.75 -23.25
C ILE A 64 18.31 -16.84 -22.25
N ALA A 65 19.02 -16.42 -21.20
CA ALA A 65 19.41 -17.26 -20.07
C ALA A 65 18.68 -16.79 -18.80
N PRO A 66 17.47 -17.32 -18.52
CA PRO A 66 16.69 -16.93 -17.35
C PRO A 66 17.39 -17.36 -16.06
N ARG A 67 17.14 -16.62 -14.98
CA ARG A 67 17.74 -16.88 -13.67
C ARG A 67 16.70 -16.70 -12.59
N SER A 68 16.88 -17.41 -11.47
CA SER A 68 16.06 -17.18 -10.30
C SER A 68 16.19 -15.74 -9.80
N SER A 69 15.05 -15.15 -9.48
CA SER A 69 14.94 -13.78 -8.97
C SER A 69 14.79 -13.80 -7.45
N ARG A 70 15.36 -12.79 -6.79
CA ARG A 70 15.09 -12.55 -5.35
C ARG A 70 13.71 -11.95 -5.13
N VAL A 71 13.19 -11.24 -6.13
CA VAL A 71 11.82 -10.70 -6.12
C VAL A 71 10.90 -11.76 -6.69
N ALA A 72 9.83 -12.10 -5.97
CA ALA A 72 8.85 -13.07 -6.43
C ALA A 72 8.24 -12.61 -7.76
N PHE A 73 8.24 -13.49 -8.75
CA PHE A 73 7.56 -13.28 -10.02
C PHE A 73 6.24 -14.06 -10.00
N VAL A 74 5.11 -13.36 -10.03
CA VAL A 74 3.79 -13.97 -10.11
C VAL A 74 3.36 -13.96 -11.58
N SER A 75 3.33 -15.14 -12.18
CA SER A 75 2.99 -15.31 -13.58
C SER A 75 1.48 -15.18 -13.77
N THR A 76 1.05 -14.25 -14.62
CA THR A 76 -0.35 -14.14 -15.05
C THR A 76 -0.74 -15.23 -16.05
N VAL A 77 0.21 -16.01 -16.56
CA VAL A 77 -0.11 -17.19 -17.38
C VAL A 77 -0.61 -18.33 -16.49
N THR A 78 0.05 -18.52 -15.34
CA THR A 78 -0.21 -19.64 -14.42
C THR A 78 -1.05 -19.26 -13.20
N GLY A 79 -1.27 -17.95 -12.95
CA GLY A 79 -1.99 -17.45 -11.78
C GLY A 79 -1.24 -17.62 -10.46
N ALA A 80 0.08 -17.85 -10.49
CA ALA A 80 0.86 -18.20 -9.31
C ALA A 80 2.34 -17.79 -9.44
N ALA A 81 3.08 -17.85 -8.34
CA ALA A 81 4.52 -17.66 -8.35
C ALA A 81 5.22 -18.66 -9.27
N LEU A 82 6.16 -18.15 -10.07
CA LEU A 82 7.01 -18.91 -10.97
C LEU A 82 8.46 -18.49 -10.71
N ASP A 83 9.35 -19.47 -10.55
CA ASP A 83 10.78 -19.17 -10.48
C ASP A 83 11.24 -18.55 -11.82
N GLY A 84 11.96 -17.42 -11.73
CA GLY A 84 12.51 -16.70 -12.88
C GLY A 84 13.39 -17.56 -13.79
N ALA A 85 13.97 -18.66 -13.28
CA ALA A 85 14.69 -19.65 -14.10
C ALA A 85 13.82 -20.32 -15.19
N HIS A 86 12.49 -20.29 -15.05
CA HIS A 86 11.54 -20.85 -16.02
C HIS A 86 11.07 -19.86 -17.09
N LEU A 87 11.52 -18.60 -17.06
CA LEU A 87 11.14 -17.56 -18.03
C LEU A 87 11.89 -17.72 -19.37
N ASN A 88 11.88 -18.93 -19.91
CA ASN A 88 12.57 -19.34 -21.13
C ASN A 88 11.83 -18.88 -22.40
N PRO A 89 12.44 -19.02 -23.59
CA PRO A 89 11.83 -18.65 -24.86
C PRO A 89 10.42 -19.22 -25.07
N GLU A 90 10.20 -20.48 -24.67
CA GLU A 90 8.91 -21.16 -24.76
C GLU A 90 7.86 -20.49 -23.87
N TYR A 91 8.23 -20.12 -22.64
CA TYR A 91 7.35 -19.41 -21.72
C TYR A 91 6.87 -18.09 -22.33
N TRP A 92 7.73 -17.32 -23.00
CA TRP A 92 7.34 -16.05 -23.63
C TRP A 92 6.37 -16.25 -24.79
N PHE A 93 6.50 -17.33 -25.56
CA PHE A 93 5.48 -17.68 -26.55
C PHE A 93 4.17 -18.11 -25.89
N VAL A 94 4.22 -18.90 -24.82
CA VAL A 94 3.04 -19.27 -24.03
C VAL A 94 2.37 -18.02 -23.48
N ASN A 95 3.11 -17.06 -22.94
CA ASN A 95 2.59 -15.78 -22.45
C ASN A 95 1.89 -14.98 -23.56
N LEU A 96 2.48 -14.92 -24.75
CA LEU A 96 1.86 -14.26 -25.91
C LEU A 96 0.57 -14.97 -26.38
N ARG A 97 0.49 -16.30 -26.21
CA ARG A 97 -0.58 -17.14 -26.76
C ARG A 97 -1.73 -17.40 -25.79
N GLN A 98 -1.44 -17.59 -24.52
CA GLN A 98 -2.42 -17.98 -23.50
C GLN A 98 -3.13 -16.77 -22.89
N THR A 99 -4.27 -17.02 -22.27
CA THR A 99 -5.01 -16.02 -21.50
C THR A 99 -4.15 -15.46 -20.38
N VAL A 100 -4.20 -14.14 -20.20
CA VAL A 100 -3.64 -13.44 -19.03
C VAL A 100 -4.66 -13.51 -17.89
N GLN A 101 -4.34 -14.26 -16.84
CA GLN A 101 -5.12 -14.46 -15.62
C GLN A 101 -4.64 -13.48 -14.53
N LEU A 102 -4.93 -12.19 -14.72
CA LEU A 102 -4.49 -11.15 -13.78
C LEU A 102 -5.23 -11.27 -12.44
N ASP A 103 -6.52 -11.58 -12.48
CA ASP A 103 -7.36 -11.89 -11.32
C ASP A 103 -6.71 -12.92 -10.39
N GLN A 104 -6.27 -14.06 -10.94
CA GLN A 104 -5.64 -15.14 -10.17
C GLN A 104 -4.28 -14.72 -9.60
N ALA A 105 -3.51 -13.95 -10.36
CA ALA A 105 -2.24 -13.41 -9.87
C ALA A 105 -2.45 -12.43 -8.70
N LEU A 106 -3.50 -11.61 -8.75
CA LEU A 106 -3.87 -10.70 -7.67
C LEU A 106 -4.39 -11.45 -6.45
N ASP A 107 -5.21 -12.49 -6.64
CA ASP A 107 -5.67 -13.36 -5.56
C ASP A 107 -4.50 -14.07 -4.87
N TRP A 108 -3.55 -14.62 -5.64
CA TRP A 108 -2.34 -15.23 -5.11
C TRP A 108 -1.56 -14.26 -4.20
N CYS A 109 -1.48 -12.99 -4.61
CA CYS A 109 -0.85 -11.92 -3.84
C CYS A 109 -1.65 -11.61 -2.56
N ARG A 110 -2.96 -11.41 -2.67
CA ARG A 110 -3.84 -11.12 -1.53
C ARG A 110 -3.77 -12.21 -0.46
N GLU A 111 -3.86 -13.48 -0.86
CA GLU A 111 -3.76 -14.63 0.04
C GLU A 111 -2.44 -14.72 0.81
N ARG A 112 -1.38 -14.05 0.32
CA ARG A 112 -0.06 -13.99 0.95
C ARG A 112 0.20 -12.69 1.68
N GLY A 113 -0.81 -11.84 1.82
CA GLY A 113 -0.74 -10.59 2.59
C GLY A 113 -0.06 -9.43 1.86
N TYR A 114 0.07 -9.49 0.53
CA TYR A 114 0.48 -8.32 -0.24
C TYR A 114 -0.66 -7.30 -0.26
N GLY A 115 -0.42 -6.12 0.31
CA GLY A 115 -1.43 -5.07 0.49
C GLY A 115 -1.14 -3.75 -0.24
N ALA A 116 -0.09 -3.70 -1.06
CA ALA A 116 0.27 -2.52 -1.84
C ALA A 116 0.67 -2.91 -3.27
N PHE A 117 0.06 -2.26 -4.26
CA PHE A 117 0.25 -2.48 -5.67
C PHE A 117 0.62 -1.18 -6.36
N VAL A 118 1.80 -1.16 -6.98
CA VAL A 118 2.28 -0.02 -7.75
C VAL A 118 2.20 -0.36 -9.24
N GLU A 119 1.36 0.33 -9.98
CA GLU A 119 1.24 0.17 -11.42
C GLU A 119 2.33 0.98 -12.13
N VAL A 120 3.34 0.29 -12.67
CA VAL A 120 4.46 0.91 -13.40
C VAL A 120 4.08 1.05 -14.87
N SER A 121 3.46 2.17 -15.22
CA SER A 121 2.95 2.44 -16.57
C SER A 121 2.95 3.94 -16.89
N PRO A 122 2.93 4.33 -18.19
CA PRO A 122 2.78 5.73 -18.61
C PRO A 122 1.37 6.27 -18.35
N HIS A 123 0.38 5.40 -18.16
CA HIS A 123 -0.99 5.75 -17.80
C HIS A 123 -1.67 4.54 -17.12
N PRO A 124 -2.35 4.73 -15.97
CA PRO A 124 -3.02 3.65 -15.25
C PRO A 124 -4.09 2.95 -16.08
N LEU A 125 -4.04 1.62 -16.09
CA LEU A 125 -5.05 0.77 -16.71
C LEU A 125 -5.58 -0.32 -15.77
N LEU A 126 -4.83 -0.66 -14.72
CA LEU A 126 -5.10 -1.81 -13.86
C LEU A 126 -5.74 -1.43 -12.53
N GLY A 127 -5.77 -0.14 -12.18
CA GLY A 127 -6.27 0.34 -10.88
C GLY A 127 -7.60 -0.28 -10.45
N ALA A 128 -8.64 -0.15 -11.28
CA ALA A 128 -9.97 -0.70 -10.97
C ALA A 128 -9.96 -2.24 -10.82
N ALA A 129 -9.18 -2.94 -11.63
CA ALA A 129 -9.07 -4.40 -11.54
C ALA A 129 -8.40 -4.85 -10.23
N ILE A 130 -7.40 -4.10 -9.79
CA ILE A 130 -6.70 -4.33 -8.53
C ILE A 130 -7.61 -3.99 -7.34
N GLU A 131 -8.31 -2.86 -7.37
CA GLU A 131 -9.27 -2.47 -6.32
C GLU A 131 -10.38 -3.50 -6.15
N ASP A 132 -10.98 -3.97 -7.26
CA ASP A 132 -12.02 -5.00 -7.25
C ASP A 132 -11.52 -6.34 -6.67
N SER A 133 -10.27 -6.72 -6.93
CA SER A 133 -9.71 -8.02 -6.53
C SER A 133 -9.05 -8.01 -5.16
N ALA A 134 -8.40 -6.90 -4.78
CA ALA A 134 -7.53 -6.80 -3.62
C ALA A 134 -8.16 -6.04 -2.43
N GLY A 135 -9.38 -5.50 -2.57
CA GLY A 135 -10.12 -4.86 -1.48
C GLY A 135 -9.42 -3.61 -0.95
N ASP A 136 -9.10 -3.58 0.35
CA ASP A 136 -8.45 -2.45 1.05
C ASP A 136 -6.96 -2.26 0.71
N ALA A 137 -6.51 -2.75 -0.45
CA ALA A 137 -5.13 -2.62 -0.87
C ALA A 137 -4.80 -1.18 -1.33
N VAL A 138 -3.55 -0.77 -1.10
CA VAL A 138 -3.02 0.50 -1.58
C VAL A 138 -2.70 0.37 -3.06
N VAL A 139 -3.42 1.07 -3.93
CA VAL A 139 -3.19 1.05 -5.38
C VAL A 139 -2.66 2.40 -5.85
N VAL A 140 -1.46 2.42 -6.42
CA VAL A 140 -0.77 3.66 -6.81
C VAL A 140 -0.22 3.54 -8.22
N PRO A 141 -0.58 4.41 -9.17
CA PRO A 141 0.04 4.44 -10.48
C PRO A 141 1.35 5.23 -10.46
N THR A 142 2.30 4.94 -11.36
CA THR A 142 3.53 5.74 -11.45
C THR A 142 3.38 7.04 -12.21
N LEU A 143 2.60 7.04 -13.31
CA LEU A 143 2.40 8.21 -14.18
C LEU A 143 0.92 8.32 -14.58
N GLY A 144 0.55 9.43 -15.24
CA GLY A 144 -0.80 9.70 -15.70
C GLY A 144 -0.84 10.09 -17.18
N ARG A 145 -2.03 10.06 -17.79
CA ARG A 145 -2.21 10.54 -19.16
C ARG A 145 -1.88 12.02 -19.20
N ASN A 146 -0.95 12.41 -20.07
CA ASN A 146 -0.41 13.78 -20.15
C ASN A 146 0.34 14.23 -18.89
N GLU A 147 0.77 13.29 -18.02
CA GLU A 147 1.48 13.54 -16.77
C GLU A 147 2.72 12.65 -16.65
N GLY A 148 3.59 12.69 -17.66
CA GLY A 148 4.79 11.85 -17.77
C GLY A 148 6.02 12.34 -16.97
N GLY A 149 5.84 13.25 -16.02
CA GLY A 149 6.93 13.98 -15.35
C GLY A 149 7.27 13.47 -13.95
N LEU A 150 8.43 13.94 -13.44
CA LEU A 150 8.86 13.68 -12.06
C LEU A 150 7.85 14.18 -11.02
N ASP A 151 7.13 15.26 -11.30
CA ASP A 151 6.12 15.79 -10.37
C ASP A 151 5.01 14.77 -10.11
N ARG A 152 4.51 14.11 -11.18
CA ARG A 152 3.51 13.05 -11.03
C ARG A 152 4.08 11.85 -10.30
N PHE A 153 5.30 11.45 -10.64
CA PHE A 153 5.99 10.34 -9.99
C PHE A 153 6.18 10.61 -8.48
N TRP A 154 6.63 11.80 -8.09
CA TRP A 154 6.79 12.18 -6.68
C TRP A 154 5.46 12.26 -5.95
N LEU A 155 4.40 12.71 -6.62
CA LEU A 155 3.04 12.65 -6.08
C LEU A 155 2.63 11.18 -5.80
N SER A 156 2.97 10.25 -6.69
CA SER A 156 2.72 8.82 -6.49
C SER A 156 3.55 8.23 -5.36
N VAL A 157 4.83 8.58 -5.23
CA VAL A 157 5.66 8.18 -4.08
C VAL A 157 5.07 8.72 -2.78
N GLY A 158 4.62 9.98 -2.77
CA GLY A 158 3.93 10.59 -1.63
C GLY A 158 2.63 9.85 -1.30
N GLN A 159 1.82 9.52 -2.31
CA GLN A 159 0.59 8.74 -2.15
C GLN A 159 0.87 7.36 -1.53
N ALA A 160 1.90 6.65 -2.00
CA ALA A 160 2.30 5.39 -1.41
C ALA A 160 2.73 5.57 0.05
N TYR A 161 3.55 6.58 0.34
CA TYR A 161 4.07 6.85 1.68
C TYR A 161 2.97 7.19 2.70
N VAL A 162 2.02 8.07 2.36
CA VAL A 162 0.92 8.43 3.28
C VAL A 162 -0.04 7.27 3.53
N ASN A 163 -0.08 6.30 2.61
CA ASN A 163 -0.84 5.05 2.76
C ASN A 163 -0.02 3.92 3.41
N GLY A 164 1.14 4.23 4.00
CA GLY A 164 1.91 3.29 4.82
C GLY A 164 2.95 2.46 4.08
N VAL A 165 3.17 2.69 2.79
CA VAL A 165 4.28 2.05 2.06
C VAL A 165 5.60 2.67 2.51
N ALA A 166 6.53 1.84 2.95
CA ALA A 166 7.85 2.29 3.36
C ALA A 166 8.64 2.87 2.17
N VAL A 167 9.19 4.07 2.34
CA VAL A 167 10.09 4.71 1.38
C VAL A 167 11.42 4.99 2.06
N ASP A 168 12.51 4.55 1.44
CA ASP A 168 13.88 4.86 1.90
C ASP A 168 14.26 6.30 1.51
N TRP A 169 13.73 7.27 2.26
CA TRP A 169 14.05 8.69 2.08
C TRP A 169 15.55 8.99 2.22
N PRO A 170 16.29 8.41 3.18
CA PRO A 170 17.74 8.54 3.23
C PRO A 170 18.43 8.11 1.92
N GLY A 171 18.01 6.98 1.34
CA GLY A 171 18.50 6.50 0.05
C GLY A 171 18.21 7.45 -1.10
N VAL A 172 16.99 8.01 -1.15
CA VAL A 172 16.57 9.00 -2.16
C VAL A 172 17.49 10.23 -2.19
N PHE A 173 17.88 10.72 -1.02
CA PHE A 173 18.74 11.91 -0.87
C PHE A 173 20.23 11.56 -0.65
N SER A 174 20.63 10.30 -0.84
CA SER A 174 22.02 9.89 -0.63
C SER A 174 22.96 10.60 -1.59
N GLY A 175 23.94 11.32 -1.05
CA GLY A 175 24.88 12.15 -1.81
C GLY A 175 24.25 13.38 -2.50
N ARG A 176 22.98 13.68 -2.25
CA ARG A 176 22.24 14.80 -2.86
C ARG A 176 21.38 15.51 -1.81
N GLY A 177 21.73 16.77 -1.50
CA GLY A 177 20.93 17.64 -0.64
C GLY A 177 21.69 18.17 0.57
N ARG A 178 21.03 19.04 1.34
CA ARG A 178 21.56 19.67 2.54
C ARG A 178 20.54 19.54 3.66
N ARG A 179 20.95 19.09 4.84
CA ARG A 179 20.09 19.13 6.03
C ARG A 179 19.83 20.58 6.41
N VAL A 180 18.57 20.92 6.60
CA VAL A 180 18.13 22.24 7.04
C VAL A 180 17.37 22.12 8.35
N GLN A 181 17.40 23.17 9.17
CA GLN A 181 16.58 23.23 10.38
C GLN A 181 15.11 23.39 9.97
N LEU A 182 14.24 22.57 10.55
CA LEU A 182 12.79 22.64 10.40
C LEU A 182 12.16 23.11 11.72
N PRO A 183 10.93 23.66 11.68
CA PRO A 183 10.17 23.89 12.89
C PRO A 183 10.09 22.62 13.75
N THR A 184 10.08 22.79 15.08
CA THR A 184 9.87 21.67 16.00
C THR A 184 8.46 21.11 15.85
N TYR A 185 8.24 19.90 16.34
CA TYR A 185 6.92 19.26 16.33
C TYR A 185 5.84 20.18 16.90
N ALA A 186 4.75 20.35 16.16
CA ALA A 186 3.61 21.15 16.58
C ALA A 186 2.73 20.34 17.55
N PHE A 187 3.11 20.32 18.83
CA PHE A 187 2.29 19.71 19.87
C PHE A 187 0.87 20.31 19.85
N VAL A 188 -0.14 19.46 19.98
CA VAL A 188 -1.52 19.88 20.23
C VAL A 188 -1.68 20.00 21.75
N PRO A 189 -1.55 21.21 22.33
CA PRO A 189 -1.49 21.35 23.77
C PRO A 189 -2.83 20.97 24.40
N GLN A 190 -2.76 20.12 25.42
CA GLN A 190 -3.87 19.86 26.31
C GLN A 190 -3.42 20.17 27.73
N ARG A 191 -4.31 20.75 28.53
CA ARG A 191 -4.02 21.05 29.92
C ARG A 191 -4.13 19.77 30.74
N PHE A 192 -2.99 19.18 31.06
CA PHE A 192 -2.88 18.10 32.03
C PHE A 192 -2.47 18.69 33.36
N TRP A 193 -3.44 18.93 34.24
CA TRP A 193 -3.20 19.38 35.62
C TRP A 193 -4.06 18.54 36.56
N LEU A 194 -3.49 18.14 37.69
CA LEU A 194 -4.27 17.51 38.75
C LEU A 194 -5.21 18.57 39.34
N SER A 195 -6.52 18.36 39.20
CA SER A 195 -7.50 19.14 39.94
C SER A 195 -7.33 18.79 41.42
N SER A 196 -6.94 19.77 42.24
CA SER A 196 -6.98 19.60 43.69
C SER A 196 -8.39 19.21 44.09
N THR A 197 -8.59 17.96 44.48
CA THR A 197 -9.77 17.59 45.25
C THR A 197 -9.61 18.30 46.57
N ALA A 198 -10.41 19.35 46.80
CA ALA A 198 -10.57 19.96 48.11
C ALA A 198 -11.25 18.95 49.06
N GLY A 199 -10.54 17.88 49.41
CA GLY A 199 -10.79 17.04 50.56
C GLY A 199 -9.77 17.44 51.61
N GLY A 200 -10.24 17.92 52.76
CA GLY A 200 -9.37 18.39 53.82
C GLY A 200 -8.35 17.35 54.24
N GLY A 201 -7.08 17.74 54.21
CA GLY A 201 -6.16 17.48 55.32
C GLY A 201 -5.58 16.08 55.50
N ASP A 202 -5.28 15.33 54.43
CA ASP A 202 -4.31 14.23 54.54
C ASP A 202 -2.94 14.70 54.05
N VAL A 203 -2.07 15.04 55.00
CA VAL A 203 -0.71 15.53 54.75
C VAL A 203 0.22 14.42 54.22
N SER A 204 -0.20 13.15 54.33
CA SER A 204 0.52 12.03 53.71
C SER A 204 0.48 12.10 52.19
N ALA A 205 -0.56 12.73 51.60
CA ALA A 205 -0.67 12.93 50.16
C ALA A 205 0.41 13.87 49.58
N VAL A 206 1.02 14.71 50.42
CA VAL A 206 2.17 15.55 50.07
C VAL A 206 3.49 15.02 50.64
N GLY A 207 3.51 13.75 51.08
CA GLY A 207 4.71 13.07 51.58
C GLY A 207 5.12 13.49 53.00
N GLN A 208 4.22 14.07 53.78
CA GLN A 208 4.48 14.46 55.18
C GLN A 208 3.84 13.47 56.15
N SER A 209 4.49 13.25 57.29
CA SER A 209 3.97 12.40 58.35
C SER A 209 2.84 13.12 59.09
N ALA A 210 1.70 12.44 59.29
CA ALA A 210 0.62 12.96 60.11
C ALA A 210 1.06 13.04 61.59
N ALA A 211 0.68 14.11 62.28
CA ALA A 211 1.08 14.33 63.68
C ALA A 211 0.22 13.59 64.72
N GLU A 212 -0.81 12.82 64.29
CA GLU A 212 -1.82 12.15 65.13
C GLU A 212 -2.35 13.03 66.29
N HIS A 213 -2.55 14.33 66.02
CA HIS A 213 -2.86 15.32 67.05
C HIS A 213 -4.01 16.24 66.62
N GLY A 214 -4.95 16.52 67.53
CA GLY A 214 -6.22 17.20 67.19
C GLY A 214 -6.10 18.63 66.64
N LEU A 215 -4.94 19.28 66.79
CA LEU A 215 -4.66 20.63 66.27
C LEU A 215 -3.51 20.69 65.26
N LEU A 216 -2.74 19.61 65.11
CA LEU A 216 -1.54 19.57 64.27
C LEU A 216 -1.75 18.56 63.15
N GLY A 217 -1.63 19.02 61.92
CA GLY A 217 -1.85 18.22 60.72
C GLY A 217 -0.60 17.46 60.28
N ALA A 218 0.57 18.10 60.29
CA ALA A 218 1.81 17.49 59.78
C ALA A 218 3.03 17.68 60.69
N VAL A 219 3.93 16.70 60.65
CA VAL A 219 5.29 16.75 61.20
C VAL A 219 6.28 16.79 60.05
N ILE A 220 7.20 17.76 60.08
CA ILE A 220 8.33 17.85 59.15
C ILE A 220 9.61 17.76 59.96
N GLU A 221 10.36 16.68 59.78
CA GLU A 221 11.68 16.52 60.39
C GLU A 221 12.70 17.41 59.67
N GLN A 222 13.53 18.12 60.44
CA GLN A 222 14.66 18.90 59.94
C GLN A 222 15.92 18.03 60.01
N PRO A 223 16.44 17.56 58.85
CA PRO A 223 17.56 16.62 58.83
C PRO A 223 18.83 17.20 59.47
N ASP A 224 19.03 18.50 59.35
CA ASP A 224 20.27 19.18 59.71
C ASP A 224 20.42 19.43 61.22
N SER A 225 19.30 19.49 61.94
CA SER A 225 19.25 19.86 63.37
C SER A 225 18.67 18.75 64.26
N GLY A 226 18.03 17.74 63.66
CA GLY A 226 17.23 16.74 64.39
C GLY A 226 15.95 17.32 65.01
N GLY A 227 15.60 18.57 64.70
CA GLY A 227 14.38 19.21 65.16
C GLY A 227 13.15 18.83 64.32
N VAL A 228 11.96 19.17 64.80
CA VAL A 228 10.71 18.99 64.06
C VAL A 228 9.95 20.31 63.94
N VAL A 229 9.36 20.54 62.76
CA VAL A 229 8.40 21.64 62.51
C VAL A 229 7.01 21.02 62.42
N LEU A 230 6.10 21.54 63.23
CA LEU A 230 4.71 21.09 63.31
C LEU A 230 3.82 22.11 62.62
N THR A 231 2.94 21.66 61.73
CA THR A 231 2.00 22.53 61.01
C THR A 231 0.56 22.13 61.30
N GLY A 232 -0.33 23.10 61.41
CA GLY A 232 -1.74 22.90 61.72
C GLY A 232 -2.58 24.09 61.25
N ARG A 233 -3.89 23.88 61.06
CA ARG A 233 -4.82 24.95 60.66
C ARG A 233 -5.84 25.17 61.76
N LEU A 234 -5.82 26.35 62.38
CA LEU A 234 -6.85 26.82 63.30
C LEU A 234 -7.82 27.72 62.53
N SER A 235 -9.08 27.31 62.45
CA SER A 235 -10.16 28.05 61.80
C SER A 235 -11.35 28.13 62.75
N THR A 236 -11.99 29.29 62.83
CA THR A 236 -13.24 29.47 63.61
C THR A 236 -14.50 29.16 62.81
N SER A 237 -14.38 28.99 61.49
CA SER A 237 -15.44 28.44 60.65
C SER A 237 -15.21 26.94 60.46
N ALA A 238 -16.25 26.15 60.77
CA ALA A 238 -16.37 24.76 60.38
C ALA A 238 -16.43 24.62 58.85
#